data_AF-A0A258SEY4-F1
#
_entry.id   AF-A0A258SEY4-F1
#
_cell.length_a   1.000
_cell.length_b   1.000
_cell.length_c   1.000
_cell.angle_alpha   90.00
_cell.angle_beta   90.00
_cell.angle_gamma   90.00
#
_symmetry.space_group_name_H-M   'P 1'
#
loop_
_entity.id
_entity.type
_entity.pdbx_description
1 polymer ?
#
loop_
_entity_poly.entity_id
_entity_poly.type
_entity_poly.pdbx_seq_one_letter_code
_entity_poly.pdbx_strand_id
1 'polypeptide(L)'
;MMAALAAYAARRGQSRSLIVEAALASFLSPDDDERREAVQAKRMDAVDRRLSRVERDVGINVEMMALFIRFWLSNTPTLSEGERAARQKLGGDRYDGFVAALGRRLAKGPKVYQELSEDVPAQTG
;
A
#
# COMPACT_ATOMS: atom_id res chain seq x y z
N MET A 1 38.63 5.29 -26.53
CA MET A 1 37.69 6.43 -26.53
C MET A 1 37.65 7.16 -27.88
N MET A 2 38.77 7.68 -28.40
CA MET A 2 38.81 8.42 -29.69
C MET A 2 38.36 7.61 -30.92
N ALA A 3 38.70 6.32 -30.98
CA ALA A 3 38.25 5.43 -32.07
C ALA A 3 36.73 5.17 -32.04
N ALA A 4 36.16 5.00 -30.85
CA ALA A 4 34.72 4.83 -30.67
C ALA A 4 33.95 6.10 -31.04
N LEU A 5 34.46 7.28 -30.65
CA LEU A 5 33.90 8.58 -31.05
C LEU A 5 33.96 8.78 -32.56
N ALA A 6 35.09 8.44 -33.19
CA ALA A 6 35.26 8.53 -34.64
C ALA A 6 34.25 7.64 -35.39
N ALA A 7 34.08 6.39 -34.94
CA ALA A 7 33.11 5.46 -35.51
C ALA A 7 31.67 5.93 -35.30
N TYR A 8 31.36 6.48 -34.12
CA TYR A 8 30.05 7.03 -33.80
C TYR A 8 29.70 8.24 -34.68
N ALA A 9 30.64 9.18 -34.82
CA ALA A 9 30.52 10.36 -35.68
C ALA A 9 30.32 9.96 -37.16
N ALA A 10 31.10 9.00 -37.65
CA ALA A 10 30.98 8.48 -39.02
C ALA A 10 29.61 7.81 -39.27
N ARG A 11 29.10 7.00 -38.33
CA ARG A 11 27.77 6.38 -38.44
C ARG A 11 26.63 7.39 -38.48
N ARG A 12 26.81 8.57 -37.88
CA ARG A 12 25.83 9.67 -37.85
C ARG A 12 26.04 10.72 -38.94
N GLY A 13 27.11 10.62 -39.75
CA GLY A 13 27.47 11.63 -40.74
C GLY A 13 27.81 13.00 -40.14
N GLN A 14 28.28 13.04 -38.90
CA GLN A 14 28.56 14.26 -38.14
C GLN A 14 30.06 14.40 -37.83
N SER A 15 30.53 15.63 -37.59
CA SER A 15 31.92 15.85 -37.19
C SER A 15 32.16 15.41 -35.75
N ARG A 16 33.38 14.98 -35.42
CA ARG A 16 33.74 14.59 -34.04
C ARG A 16 33.56 15.76 -33.07
N SER A 17 33.86 16.98 -33.52
CA SER A 17 33.68 18.21 -32.73
C SER A 17 32.21 18.42 -32.39
N LEU A 18 31.30 18.26 -33.36
CA LEU A 18 29.87 18.42 -33.14
C LEU A 18 29.32 17.39 -32.14
N ILE A 19 29.77 16.14 -32.23
CA ILE A 19 29.39 15.09 -31.27
C ILE A 19 29.88 15.43 -29.85
N VAL A 20 31.12 15.92 -29.71
CA VAL A 20 31.69 16.30 -28.41
C VAL A 20 30.97 17.50 -27.82
N GLU A 21 30.66 18.50 -28.65
CA GLU A 21 29.95 19.70 -28.23
C GLU A 21 28.52 19.38 -27.78
N ALA A 22 27.80 18.53 -28.52
CA ALA A 22 26.48 18.05 -28.13
C ALA A 22 26.51 17.19 -26.85
N ALA A 23 27.53 16.34 -26.69
CA ALA A 23 27.69 15.54 -25.48
C ALA A 23 28.00 16.42 -24.26
N LEU A 24 28.83 17.46 -24.43
CA LEU A 24 29.15 18.41 -23.36
C LEU A 24 27.94 19.29 -23.00
N ALA A 25 27.19 19.77 -24.00
CA ALA A 25 25.96 20.52 -23.79
C ALA A 25 24.90 19.67 -23.06
N SER A 26 24.77 18.39 -23.41
CA SER A 26 23.89 17.46 -22.70
C SER A 26 24.37 17.19 -21.28
N PHE A 27 25.68 17.00 -21.07
CA PHE A 27 26.26 16.72 -19.74
C PHE A 27 26.15 17.91 -18.79
N LEU A 28 26.28 19.13 -19.31
CA LEU A 28 26.14 20.36 -18.55
C LEU A 28 24.68 20.85 -18.47
N SER A 29 23.73 20.13 -19.07
CA SER A 29 22.33 20.53 -19.05
C SER A 29 21.71 20.22 -17.68
N PRO A 30 21.10 21.22 -17.01
CA PRO A 30 20.37 20.99 -15.77
C PRO A 30 19.10 20.15 -15.96
N ASP A 31 18.59 20.04 -17.19
CA ASP A 31 17.33 19.36 -17.51
C ASP A 31 17.31 17.88 -17.11
N ASP A 32 18.44 17.18 -17.24
CA ASP A 32 18.52 15.75 -16.93
C ASP A 32 18.40 15.49 -15.43
N ASP A 33 18.99 16.35 -14.61
CA ASP A 33 18.90 16.26 -13.16
C ASP A 33 17.51 16.69 -12.67
N GLU A 34 16.96 17.79 -13.18
CA GLU A 34 15.58 18.22 -12.88
C GLU A 34 14.56 17.13 -13.25
N ARG A 35 14.73 16.46 -14.39
CA ARG A 35 13.84 15.37 -14.80
C ARG A 35 13.93 14.17 -13.87
N ARG A 36 15.12 13.81 -13.40
CA ARG A 36 15.32 12.72 -12.44
C ARG A 36 14.68 13.06 -11.09
N GLU A 37 14.89 14.27 -10.61
CA GLU A 37 14.28 14.78 -9.38
C GLU A 37 12.75 14.78 -9.48
N ALA A 38 12.18 15.22 -10.60
CA ALA A 38 10.74 15.20 -10.81
C ALA A 38 10.14 13.78 -10.80
N VAL A 39 10.85 12.79 -11.36
CA VAL A 39 10.44 11.38 -11.29
C VAL A 39 10.52 10.86 -9.86
N GLN A 40 11.56 11.24 -9.11
CA GLN A 40 11.72 10.88 -7.70
C GLN A 40 10.58 11.46 -6.85
N ALA A 41 10.29 12.75 -7.00
CA ALA A 41 9.20 13.45 -6.33
C ALA A 41 7.85 12.79 -6.62
N LYS A 42 7.55 12.51 -7.89
CA LYS A 42 6.32 11.81 -8.30
C LYS A 42 6.19 10.41 -7.67
N ARG A 43 7.30 9.70 -7.50
CA ARG A 43 7.31 8.40 -6.81
C ARG A 43 7.04 8.56 -5.32
N MET A 44 7.61 9.57 -4.67
CA MET A 44 7.33 9.89 -3.27
C MET A 44 5.86 10.25 -3.06
N ASP A 45 5.28 11.11 -3.90
CA ASP A 45 3.86 11.45 -3.84
C ASP A 45 2.96 10.20 -3.94
N ALA A 46 3.34 9.26 -4.80
CA ALA A 46 2.61 8.01 -4.96
C ALA A 46 2.72 7.10 -3.71
N VAL A 47 3.85 7.11 -3.01
CA VAL A 47 4.04 6.40 -1.74
C VAL A 47 3.21 7.04 -0.64
N ASP A 48 3.24 8.37 -0.51
CA ASP A 48 2.47 9.09 0.52
C ASP A 48 0.97 8.83 0.38
N ARG A 49 0.45 8.88 -0.86
CA ARG A 49 -0.96 8.54 -1.12
C ARG A 49 -1.32 7.10 -0.75
N ARG A 50 -0.38 6.15 -0.91
CA ARG A 50 -0.58 4.76 -0.49
C ARG A 50 -0.53 4.66 1.03
N LEU A 51 0.37 5.37 1.69
CA LEU A 51 0.49 5.40 3.14
C LEU A 51 -0.76 5.97 3.80
N SER A 52 -1.28 7.11 3.34
CA SER A 52 -2.52 7.70 3.90
C SER A 52 -3.73 6.78 3.74
N ARG A 53 -3.77 5.96 2.69
CA ARG A 53 -4.81 4.93 2.52
C ARG A 53 -4.65 3.82 3.56
N VAL A 54 -3.43 3.34 3.77
CA VAL A 54 -3.13 2.33 4.79
C VAL A 54 -3.47 2.85 6.19
N GLU A 55 -3.12 4.09 6.51
CA GLU A 55 -3.47 4.72 7.80
C GLU A 55 -4.99 4.75 8.02
N ARG A 56 -5.76 5.14 6.99
CA ARG A 56 -7.23 5.10 7.05
C ARG A 56 -7.74 3.67 7.28
N ASP A 57 -7.25 2.71 6.52
CA ASP A 57 -7.68 1.30 6.63
C ASP A 57 -7.33 0.73 8.00
N VAL A 58 -6.19 1.11 8.58
CA VAL A 58 -5.79 0.75 9.95
C VAL A 58 -6.74 1.39 10.97
N GLY A 59 -7.07 2.67 10.83
CA GLY A 59 -8.04 3.35 11.69
C GLY A 59 -9.39 2.65 11.70
N ILE A 60 -9.93 2.31 10.53
CA ILE A 60 -11.18 1.54 10.39
C ILE A 60 -11.08 0.18 11.08
N ASN A 61 -9.97 -0.54 10.94
CA ASN A 61 -9.77 -1.83 11.61
C ASN A 61 -9.74 -1.70 13.14
N VAL A 62 -9.09 -0.65 13.66
CA VAL A 62 -9.05 -0.38 15.11
C VAL A 62 -10.45 -0.07 15.63
N GLU A 63 -11.21 0.78 14.95
CA GLU A 63 -12.59 1.10 15.31
C GLU A 63 -13.50 -0.14 15.26
N MET A 64 -13.38 -0.95 14.20
CA MET A 64 -14.12 -2.22 14.07
C MET A 64 -13.78 -3.18 15.21
N MET A 65 -12.49 -3.34 15.55
CA MET A 65 -12.05 -4.21 16.64
C MET A 65 -12.59 -3.72 18.00
N ALA A 66 -12.55 -2.42 18.25
CA ALA A 66 -13.08 -1.83 19.48
C ALA A 66 -14.59 -2.06 19.61
N LEU A 67 -15.35 -1.86 18.51
CA LEU A 67 -16.78 -2.14 18.47
C LEU A 67 -17.09 -3.63 18.65
N PHE A 68 -16.31 -4.51 18.03
CA PHE A 68 -16.42 -5.96 18.20
C PHE A 68 -16.18 -6.38 19.65
N ILE A 69 -15.08 -5.93 20.27
CA ILE A 69 -14.76 -6.23 21.68
C ILE A 69 -15.87 -5.70 22.60
N ARG A 70 -16.33 -4.47 22.39
CA ARG A 70 -17.43 -3.89 23.18
C ARG A 70 -18.72 -4.69 23.02
N PHE A 71 -19.11 -5.00 21.79
CA PHE A 71 -20.27 -5.84 21.50
C PHE A 71 -20.16 -7.21 22.20
N TRP A 72 -18.97 -7.82 22.16
CA TRP A 72 -18.67 -9.11 22.77
C TRP A 72 -18.77 -9.09 24.30
N LEU A 73 -18.25 -8.03 24.94
CA LEU A 73 -18.34 -7.84 26.40
C LEU A 73 -19.78 -7.51 26.85
N SER A 74 -20.53 -6.76 26.05
CA SER A 74 -21.89 -6.31 26.41
C SER A 74 -23.00 -7.32 26.08
N ASN A 75 -22.81 -8.22 25.12
CA ASN A 75 -23.80 -9.25 24.75
C ASN A 75 -23.52 -10.64 25.35
N THR A 76 -22.67 -10.70 26.37
CA THR A 76 -22.51 -11.94 27.14
C THR A 76 -23.63 -11.99 28.20
N PRO A 77 -24.55 -12.98 28.17
CA PRO A 77 -25.61 -13.11 29.16
C PRO A 77 -25.00 -13.15 30.56
N THR A 78 -25.51 -12.33 31.48
CA THR A 78 -25.12 -12.35 32.88
C THR A 78 -25.65 -13.62 33.53
N LEU A 79 -24.86 -14.68 33.49
CA LEU A 79 -25.06 -15.88 34.28
C LEU A 79 -24.65 -15.62 35.75
N SER A 80 -25.35 -16.29 36.67
CA SER A 80 -25.28 -16.10 38.12
C SER A 80 -23.87 -16.30 38.69
N GLU A 81 -23.60 -15.85 39.93
CA GLU A 81 -22.27 -15.94 40.55
C GLU A 81 -21.66 -17.35 40.59
N GLY A 82 -22.47 -18.41 40.52
CA GLY A 82 -22.02 -19.81 40.47
C GLY A 82 -21.35 -20.21 39.15
N GLU A 83 -21.43 -19.38 38.10
CA GLU A 83 -21.07 -19.77 36.73
C GLU A 83 -19.76 -19.10 36.25
N ARG A 84 -18.94 -18.54 37.15
CA ARG A 84 -17.67 -17.87 36.77
C ARG A 84 -16.69 -18.78 36.02
N ALA A 85 -16.61 -20.06 36.37
CA ALA A 85 -15.76 -21.02 35.65
C ALA A 85 -16.28 -21.26 34.22
N ALA A 86 -17.61 -21.31 34.04
CA ALA A 86 -18.24 -21.37 32.72
C ALA A 86 -18.02 -20.07 31.92
N ARG A 87 -18.00 -18.90 32.58
CA ARG A 87 -17.63 -17.61 31.98
C ARG A 87 -16.21 -17.61 31.43
N GLN A 88 -15.23 -18.07 32.20
CA GLN A 88 -13.82 -18.08 31.79
C GLN A 88 -13.59 -19.03 30.59
N LYS A 89 -14.21 -20.21 30.65
CA LYS A 89 -14.16 -21.21 29.57
C LYS A 89 -14.83 -20.73 28.30
N LEU A 90 -16.03 -20.15 28.41
CA LEU A 90 -16.77 -19.58 27.27
C LEU A 90 -15.99 -18.42 26.61
N GLY A 91 -15.26 -17.63 27.40
CA GLY A 91 -14.34 -16.61 26.89
C GLY A 91 -13.22 -17.21 26.04
N GLY A 92 -12.59 -18.29 26.52
CA GLY A 92 -11.55 -19.04 25.80
C GLY A 92 -12.05 -19.69 24.51
N ASP A 93 -13.15 -20.44 24.57
CA ASP A 93 -13.73 -21.13 23.41
C ASP A 93 -14.14 -20.13 22.30
N ARG A 94 -14.58 -18.93 22.69
CA ARG A 94 -14.92 -17.84 21.75
C ARG A 94 -13.67 -17.19 21.14
N TYR A 95 -12.59 -17.03 21.90
CA TYR A 95 -11.31 -16.53 21.38
C TYR A 95 -10.75 -17.50 20.33
N ASP A 96 -10.73 -18.79 20.62
CA ASP A 96 -10.23 -19.81 19.69
C ASP A 96 -11.08 -19.87 18.40
N GLY A 97 -12.41 -19.72 18.53
CA GLY A 97 -13.32 -19.61 17.40
C GLY A 97 -13.05 -18.38 16.52
N PHE A 98 -12.76 -17.23 17.14
CA PHE A 98 -12.38 -16.00 16.44
C PHE A 98 -11.05 -16.17 15.69
N VAL A 99 -10.01 -16.67 16.35
CA VAL A 99 -8.68 -16.90 15.74
C VAL A 99 -8.81 -17.85 14.55
N ALA A 100 -9.60 -18.92 14.68
CA ALA A 100 -9.84 -19.86 13.60
C ALA A 100 -10.62 -19.24 12.42
N ALA A 101 -11.63 -18.40 12.69
CA ALA A 101 -12.39 -17.71 11.64
C ALA A 101 -11.53 -16.68 10.89
N LEU A 102 -10.73 -15.89 11.62
CA LEU A 102 -9.76 -14.95 11.06
C LEU A 102 -8.72 -15.67 10.21
N GLY A 103 -8.13 -16.76 10.73
CA GLY A 103 -7.16 -17.57 9.98
C GLY A 103 -7.73 -18.13 8.69
N ARG A 104 -8.98 -18.64 8.70
CA ARG A 104 -9.66 -19.10 7.48
C ARG A 104 -9.91 -17.97 6.48
N ARG A 105 -10.28 -16.78 6.95
CA ARG A 105 -10.55 -15.63 6.07
C ARG A 105 -9.27 -15.13 5.41
N LEU A 106 -8.18 -15.01 6.18
CA LEU A 106 -6.85 -14.64 5.66
C LEU A 106 -6.32 -15.67 4.64
N ALA A 107 -6.64 -16.94 4.82
CA ALA A 107 -6.21 -18.01 3.90
C ALA A 107 -7.06 -18.13 2.61
N LYS A 108 -8.28 -17.55 2.56
CA LYS A 108 -9.28 -17.87 1.51
C LYS A 108 -9.66 -16.77 0.52
N GLY A 109 -9.28 -15.50 0.67
CA GLY A 109 -9.82 -14.50 -0.26
C GLY A 109 -9.36 -13.05 -0.14
N PRO A 110 -9.83 -12.18 -1.05
CA PRO A 110 -9.43 -10.78 -1.14
C PRO A 110 -9.77 -10.01 0.15
N LYS A 111 -9.04 -8.92 0.36
CA LYS A 111 -9.13 -8.13 1.59
C LYS A 111 -10.55 -7.57 1.72
N VAL A 112 -11.08 -7.50 2.93
CA VAL A 112 -12.47 -7.09 3.25
C VAL A 112 -12.90 -5.79 2.55
N TYR A 113 -11.99 -4.83 2.36
CA TYR A 113 -12.28 -3.58 1.65
C TYR A 113 -12.61 -3.75 0.17
N GLN A 114 -12.16 -4.83 -0.47
CA GLN A 114 -12.44 -5.10 -1.89
C GLN A 114 -13.89 -5.56 -2.05
N GLU A 115 -14.43 -6.34 -1.10
CA GLU A 115 -15.82 -6.77 -1.10
C GLU A 115 -16.79 -5.60 -0.81
N LEU A 116 -16.40 -4.65 0.05
CA LEU A 116 -17.23 -3.48 0.36
C LEU A 116 -17.30 -2.46 -0.78
N SER A 117 -16.29 -2.40 -1.66
CA SER A 117 -16.29 -1.49 -2.82
C SER A 117 -17.09 -2.01 -4.01
N GLU A 118 -17.35 -3.32 -4.09
CA GLU A 118 -18.12 -3.92 -5.19
C GLU A 118 -19.65 -3.67 -5.04
N ASP A 119 -20.13 -3.35 -3.83
CA ASP A 119 -21.56 -3.20 -3.52
C ASP A 119 -22.07 -1.73 -3.49
N VAL A 120 -21.30 -0.76 -3.96
CA VAL A 120 -21.79 0.63 -4.10
C VAL A 120 -22.23 0.86 -5.56
N PRO A 121 -23.52 0.72 -5.91
CA PRO A 121 -24.00 1.15 -7.21
C PRO A 121 -23.74 2.64 -7.33
N ALA A 122 -23.00 3.03 -8.38
CA ALA A 122 -22.81 4.42 -8.75
C ALA A 122 -24.20 5.05 -8.92
N GLN A 123 -24.60 5.87 -7.95
CA GLN A 123 -25.76 6.73 -8.09
C GLN A 123 -25.38 7.81 -9.09
N THR A 124 -25.69 7.55 -10.36
CA THR A 124 -25.73 8.56 -11.42
C THR A 124 -26.90 9.50 -11.12
N GLY A 125 -26.59 10.72 -10.70
CA GLY A 125 -27.49 11.86 -10.63
C GLY A 125 -26.93 13.00 -11.47
#